data_AF-A0A511N8C6-F1
#
_entry.id   AF-A0A511N8C6-F1
#
_cell.length_a   1.000
_cell.length_b   1.000
_cell.length_c   1.000
_cell.angle_alpha   90.00
_cell.angle_beta   90.00
_cell.angle_gamma   90.00
#
_symmetry.space_group_name_H-M   'P 1'
#
loop_
_entity.id
_entity.type
_entity.pdbx_description
1 polymer ?
#
loop_
_entity_poly.entity_id
_entity_poly.type
_entity_poly.pdbx_seq_one_letter_code
_entity_poly.pdbx_strand_id
1 'polypeptide(L)'
;MMGCTPLGPSQQGTPHPGDKFSIALVFPENASLNNQQKSLFVQAARRWEQVITQGLPDVGGATPVDDIVITASATQIDGPGKVMSRSGPLLVREGNHLPITGMIEFDLYDLQAREIDGTLKNVILHEMGHVLGIGTIWNRYLKYDNQTGCLDSSRITYTGTHANQQFHQLGEQGLIPVENQYGAGNKCGHWDEETFKSELMTGFSTSNPMPLSKMTIGALQDLGYRVNYNAADPYSLPFSGVQAQHHNAEEHHEILTVPRVLKAGETLIVDGLQ
;
A
#
# COMPACT_ATOMS: atom_id res chain seq x y z
N MET A 1 -42.02 -12.00 5.09
CA MET A 1 -40.87 -12.82 5.53
C MET A 1 -40.28 -13.50 4.30
N MET A 2 -39.26 -12.89 3.69
CA MET A 2 -38.50 -13.48 2.59
C MET A 2 -37.21 -14.07 3.19
N GLY A 3 -36.97 -15.35 2.91
CA GLY A 3 -35.94 -16.15 3.54
C GLY A 3 -34.54 -15.72 3.14
N CYS A 4 -33.69 -15.50 4.14
CA CYS A 4 -32.25 -15.53 3.98
C CYS A 4 -31.84 -16.99 3.82
N THR A 5 -31.32 -17.35 2.64
CA THR A 5 -30.64 -18.63 2.45
C THR A 5 -29.22 -18.45 2.99
N PRO A 6 -28.74 -19.27 3.94
CA PRO A 6 -27.36 -19.20 4.40
C PRO A 6 -26.44 -19.58 3.22
N LEU A 7 -25.53 -18.69 2.85
CA LEU A 7 -24.51 -18.98 1.85
C LEU A 7 -23.39 -19.81 2.51
N GLY A 8 -23.01 -20.91 1.85
CA GLY A 8 -22.03 -21.88 2.34
C GLY A 8 -20.59 -21.35 2.43
N PRO A 9 -19.64 -22.19 2.90
CA PRO A 9 -18.29 -21.76 3.26
C PRO A 9 -17.55 -21.16 2.07
N SER A 10 -16.80 -20.08 2.32
CA SER A 10 -15.86 -19.44 1.40
C SER A 10 -14.93 -20.49 0.77
N GLN A 11 -15.19 -20.87 -0.48
CA GLN A 11 -14.29 -21.70 -1.26
C GLN A 11 -13.07 -20.84 -1.61
N GLN A 12 -11.99 -20.98 -0.83
CA GLN A 12 -10.69 -20.44 -1.21
C GLN A 12 -10.22 -21.20 -2.46
N GLY A 13 -10.57 -20.69 -3.63
CA GLY A 13 -10.24 -21.32 -4.92
C GLY A 13 -8.74 -21.26 -5.23
N THR A 14 -8.33 -21.90 -6.32
CA THR A 14 -7.07 -21.57 -7.01
C THR A 14 -7.34 -20.39 -7.96
N PRO A 15 -6.40 -19.46 -8.19
CA PRO A 15 -6.58 -18.41 -9.18
C PRO A 15 -7.00 -18.99 -10.53
N HIS A 16 -7.89 -18.30 -11.24
CA HIS A 16 -8.35 -18.78 -12.55
C HIS A 16 -7.17 -18.81 -13.56
N PRO A 17 -7.02 -19.84 -14.39
CA PRO A 17 -5.93 -19.87 -15.38
C PRO A 17 -6.02 -18.68 -16.35
N GLY A 18 -4.95 -17.88 -16.42
CA GLY A 18 -4.90 -16.68 -17.27
C GLY A 18 -5.51 -15.43 -16.67
N ASP A 19 -5.96 -15.52 -15.42
CA ASP A 19 -6.53 -14.43 -14.65
C ASP A 19 -5.49 -13.38 -14.26
N LYS A 20 -5.83 -12.11 -14.51
CA LYS A 20 -4.94 -10.98 -14.31
C LYS A 20 -5.38 -10.23 -13.08
N PHE A 21 -4.39 -9.80 -12.31
CA PHE A 21 -4.65 -9.01 -11.12
C PHE A 21 -5.45 -7.74 -11.47
N SER A 22 -6.51 -7.48 -10.72
CA SER A 22 -7.39 -6.34 -10.87
C SER A 22 -7.62 -5.64 -9.52
N ILE A 23 -7.82 -4.33 -9.56
CA ILE A 23 -8.18 -3.52 -8.41
C ILE A 23 -9.52 -2.87 -8.69
N ALA A 24 -10.57 -3.36 -8.03
CA ALA A 24 -11.88 -2.74 -8.07
C ALA A 24 -11.91 -1.51 -7.15
N LEU A 25 -12.31 -0.35 -7.69
CA LEU A 25 -12.43 0.90 -6.93
C LEU A 25 -13.89 1.21 -6.63
N VAL A 26 -14.20 1.44 -5.36
CA VAL A 26 -15.51 1.92 -4.91
C VAL A 26 -15.38 3.37 -4.44
N PHE A 27 -16.21 4.24 -5.01
CA PHE A 27 -16.38 5.62 -4.56
C PHE A 27 -17.80 5.79 -4.00
N PRO A 28 -17.99 5.78 -2.68
CA PRO A 28 -19.31 5.99 -2.07
C PRO A 28 -19.98 7.29 -2.53
N GLU A 29 -21.30 7.40 -2.42
CA GLU A 29 -22.05 8.62 -2.80
C GLU A 29 -21.53 9.86 -2.07
N ASN A 30 -21.10 9.69 -0.82
CA ASN A 30 -20.50 10.71 0.04
C ASN A 30 -18.97 10.70 0.03
N ALA A 31 -18.32 10.14 -1.01
CA ALA A 31 -16.86 10.05 -1.07
C ALA A 31 -16.13 11.41 -1.05
N SER A 32 -16.82 12.52 -1.34
CA SER A 32 -16.24 13.88 -1.39
C SER A 32 -15.02 14.04 -2.32
N LEU A 33 -14.89 13.16 -3.32
CA LEU A 33 -13.87 13.22 -4.36
C LEU A 33 -14.46 13.76 -5.67
N ASN A 34 -13.74 14.67 -6.33
CA ASN A 34 -14.10 15.18 -7.65
C ASN A 34 -13.70 14.18 -8.77
N ASN A 35 -14.15 14.41 -10.01
CA ASN A 35 -13.89 13.49 -11.12
C ASN A 35 -12.40 13.37 -11.50
N GLN A 36 -11.63 14.44 -11.34
CA GLN A 36 -10.19 14.44 -11.59
C GLN A 36 -9.46 13.57 -10.56
N GLN A 37 -9.78 13.74 -9.28
CA GLN A 37 -9.24 12.94 -8.19
C GLN A 37 -9.60 11.45 -8.34
N LYS A 38 -10.86 11.13 -8.66
CA LYS A 38 -11.29 9.75 -8.97
C LYS A 38 -10.48 9.14 -10.13
N SER A 39 -10.20 9.94 -11.17
CA SER A 39 -9.36 9.50 -12.29
C SER A 39 -7.90 9.22 -11.87
N LEU A 40 -7.36 9.94 -10.88
CA LEU A 40 -6.03 9.66 -10.33
C LEU A 40 -5.98 8.32 -9.59
N PHE A 41 -7.02 7.98 -8.80
CA PHE A 41 -7.14 6.64 -8.20
C PHE A 41 -7.19 5.53 -9.25
N VAL A 42 -7.97 5.71 -10.33
CA VAL A 42 -8.02 4.75 -11.44
C VAL A 42 -6.65 4.60 -12.12
N GLN A 43 -5.88 5.69 -12.25
CA GLN A 43 -4.52 5.63 -12.79
C GLN A 43 -3.56 4.89 -11.86
N ALA A 44 -3.65 5.10 -10.55
CA ALA A 44 -2.85 4.39 -9.56
C ALA A 44 -3.17 2.89 -9.54
N ALA A 45 -4.45 2.51 -9.60
CA ALA A 45 -4.89 1.12 -9.72
C ALA A 45 -4.26 0.44 -10.94
N ARG A 46 -4.40 1.05 -12.12
CA ARG A 46 -3.79 0.55 -13.36
C ARG A 46 -2.27 0.43 -13.28
N ARG A 47 -1.62 1.32 -12.53
CA ARG A 47 -0.16 1.28 -12.33
C ARG A 47 0.25 0.05 -11.52
N TRP A 48 -0.49 -0.29 -10.46
CA TRP A 48 -0.27 -1.50 -9.67
C TRP A 48 -0.67 -2.78 -10.41
N GLU A 49 -1.72 -2.76 -11.24
CA GLU A 49 -2.10 -3.89 -12.12
C GLU A 49 -1.05 -4.20 -13.21
N GLN A 50 -0.15 -3.26 -13.53
CA GLN A 50 1.01 -3.55 -14.38
C GLN A 50 2.13 -4.26 -13.63
N VAL A 51 2.18 -4.07 -12.31
CA VAL A 51 3.20 -4.61 -11.40
C VAL A 51 2.81 -6.01 -10.96
N ILE A 52 1.58 -6.20 -10.50
CA ILE A 52 1.04 -7.49 -10.07
C ILE A 52 0.34 -8.12 -11.28
N THR A 53 0.76 -9.32 -11.67
CA THR A 53 0.42 -9.87 -12.99
C THR A 53 -0.52 -11.06 -12.97
N GLN A 54 -0.64 -11.74 -11.83
CA GLN A 54 -1.52 -12.88 -11.67
C GLN A 54 -2.60 -12.54 -10.63
N GLY A 55 -3.84 -12.83 -10.98
CA GLY A 55 -4.96 -12.77 -10.05
C GLY A 55 -4.80 -13.71 -8.87
N LEU A 56 -5.63 -13.48 -7.86
CA LEU A 56 -5.76 -14.17 -6.60
C LEU A 56 -7.07 -14.97 -6.62
N PRO A 57 -7.24 -15.92 -5.70
CA PRO A 57 -8.53 -16.56 -5.54
C PRO A 57 -9.61 -15.55 -5.19
N ASP A 58 -10.71 -15.62 -5.94
CA ASP A 58 -11.99 -14.99 -5.63
C ASP A 58 -12.44 -15.29 -4.20
N VAL A 59 -13.02 -14.28 -3.55
CA VAL A 59 -13.56 -14.41 -2.20
C VAL A 59 -14.98 -13.89 -2.15
N GLY A 60 -15.93 -14.73 -1.75
CA GLY A 60 -17.32 -14.31 -1.53
C GLY A 60 -18.35 -15.30 -2.07
N GLY A 61 -19.58 -14.81 -2.20
CA GLY A 61 -20.74 -15.57 -2.67
C GLY A 61 -21.02 -15.38 -4.16
N ALA A 62 -22.27 -15.07 -4.50
CA ALA A 62 -22.71 -14.95 -5.90
C ALA A 62 -22.02 -13.82 -6.69
N THR A 63 -21.63 -12.74 -6.01
CA THR A 63 -20.79 -11.67 -6.53
C THR A 63 -19.48 -11.68 -5.74
N PRO A 64 -18.50 -12.49 -6.14
CA PRO A 64 -17.23 -12.57 -5.42
C PRO A 64 -16.43 -11.28 -5.62
N VAL A 65 -15.57 -11.00 -4.64
CA VAL A 65 -14.43 -10.10 -4.85
C VAL A 65 -13.38 -10.86 -5.64
N ASP A 66 -13.24 -10.47 -6.91
CA ASP A 66 -12.05 -10.75 -7.71
C ASP A 66 -10.90 -9.88 -7.19
N ASP A 67 -9.78 -10.52 -6.87
CA ASP A 67 -8.56 -9.92 -6.32
C ASP A 67 -8.69 -9.03 -5.06
N ILE A 68 -9.03 -7.75 -5.25
CA ILE A 68 -9.12 -6.75 -4.20
C ILE A 68 -10.12 -5.65 -4.55
N VAL A 69 -10.87 -5.19 -3.54
CA VAL A 69 -11.69 -3.98 -3.61
C VAL A 69 -11.11 -2.91 -2.70
N ILE A 70 -10.95 -1.69 -3.22
CA ILE A 70 -10.49 -0.52 -2.46
C ILE A 70 -11.57 0.54 -2.45
N THR A 71 -12.02 0.91 -1.25
CA THR A 71 -12.91 2.06 -1.05
C THR A 71 -12.08 3.33 -0.95
N ALA A 72 -12.35 4.31 -1.81
CA ALA A 72 -11.65 5.59 -1.83
C ALA A 72 -12.61 6.74 -1.49
N SER A 73 -12.20 7.58 -0.54
CA SER A 73 -12.97 8.74 -0.07
C SER A 73 -12.05 9.86 0.43
N ALA A 74 -12.66 11.00 0.72
CA ALA A 74 -12.07 12.09 1.48
C ALA A 74 -13.07 12.63 2.50
N THR A 75 -12.57 13.09 3.64
CA THR A 75 -13.37 13.66 4.73
C THR A 75 -12.58 14.74 5.46
N GLN A 76 -13.21 15.45 6.40
CA GLN A 76 -12.46 16.26 7.36
C GLN A 76 -11.93 15.34 8.47
N ILE A 77 -10.62 15.21 8.59
CA ILE A 77 -9.97 14.41 9.62
C ILE A 77 -9.56 15.33 10.77
N ASP A 78 -8.59 16.21 10.54
CA ASP A 78 -8.04 17.09 11.57
C ASP A 78 -7.46 18.42 11.07
N GLY A 79 -7.67 18.72 9.78
CA GLY A 79 -7.30 19.98 9.15
C GLY A 79 -5.87 19.97 8.57
N PRO A 80 -5.43 21.10 7.98
CA PRO A 80 -4.22 21.14 7.15
C PRO A 80 -2.94 20.71 7.88
N GLY A 81 -2.10 19.93 7.20
CA GLY A 81 -0.72 19.62 7.57
C GLY A 81 -0.56 18.65 8.74
N LYS A 82 -1.66 18.04 9.20
CA LYS A 82 -1.65 16.94 10.17
C LYS A 82 -1.91 15.64 9.42
N VAL A 83 -2.88 14.82 9.84
CA VAL A 83 -3.12 13.50 9.24
C VAL A 83 -3.57 13.68 7.80
N MET A 84 -2.68 13.32 6.87
CA MET A 84 -2.93 13.42 5.43
C MET A 84 -3.92 12.36 4.98
N SER A 85 -3.77 11.13 5.46
CA SER A 85 -4.49 9.97 4.97
C SER A 85 -4.66 8.88 6.03
N ARG A 86 -5.66 8.03 5.83
CA ARG A 86 -5.79 6.72 6.45
C ARG A 86 -5.87 5.68 5.36
N SER A 87 -4.95 4.72 5.35
CA SER A 87 -4.91 3.73 4.29
C SER A 87 -4.45 2.36 4.76
N GLY A 88 -4.81 1.36 3.98
CA GLY A 88 -4.34 -0.01 4.18
C GLY A 88 -5.43 -1.05 3.99
N PRO A 89 -5.07 -2.33 4.16
CA PRO A 89 -6.02 -3.42 4.07
C PRO A 89 -6.96 -3.45 5.29
N LEU A 90 -8.20 -3.84 5.05
CA LEU A 90 -9.22 -4.05 6.09
C LEU A 90 -9.45 -5.54 6.34
N LEU A 91 -9.58 -6.31 5.26
CA LEU A 91 -9.72 -7.77 5.30
C LEU A 91 -8.57 -8.42 4.53
N VAL A 92 -8.01 -9.50 5.09
CA VAL A 92 -6.99 -10.32 4.43
C VAL A 92 -7.40 -11.78 4.36
N ARG A 93 -6.90 -12.49 3.35
CA ARG A 93 -7.12 -13.94 3.15
C ARG A 93 -6.42 -14.75 4.24
N GLU A 94 -7.11 -15.74 4.80
CA GLU A 94 -6.56 -16.61 5.85
C GLU A 94 -5.29 -17.37 5.43
N GLY A 95 -5.22 -17.85 4.18
CA GLY A 95 -4.11 -18.70 3.73
C GLY A 95 -2.78 -17.96 3.51
N ASN A 96 -2.82 -16.77 2.90
CA ASN A 96 -1.60 -16.05 2.48
C ASN A 96 -1.50 -14.63 3.04
N HIS A 97 -2.53 -14.16 3.76
CA HIS A 97 -2.64 -12.82 4.32
C HIS A 97 -2.71 -11.70 3.27
N LEU A 98 -2.96 -12.02 1.99
CA LEU A 98 -3.11 -11.01 0.97
C LEU A 98 -4.47 -10.28 1.08
N PRO A 99 -4.50 -8.95 0.92
CA PRO A 99 -5.70 -8.10 1.02
C PRO A 99 -6.87 -8.54 0.13
N ILE A 100 -8.07 -8.58 0.71
CA ILE A 100 -9.37 -8.79 0.04
C ILE A 100 -10.06 -7.43 -0.13
N THR A 101 -10.06 -6.63 0.93
CA THR A 101 -10.58 -5.26 0.90
C THR A 101 -9.60 -4.31 1.54
N GLY A 102 -9.64 -3.05 1.13
CA GLY A 102 -8.89 -1.98 1.75
C GLY A 102 -9.58 -0.63 1.62
N MET A 103 -8.97 0.38 2.22
CA MET A 103 -9.46 1.75 2.13
C MET A 103 -8.32 2.74 1.91
N ILE A 104 -8.67 3.86 1.29
CA ILE A 104 -7.86 5.08 1.26
C ILE A 104 -8.80 6.24 1.55
N GLU A 105 -8.60 6.92 2.67
CA GLU A 105 -9.37 8.09 3.09
C GLU A 105 -8.43 9.27 3.30
N PHE A 106 -8.53 10.31 2.49
CA PHE A 106 -7.73 11.54 2.65
C PHE A 106 -8.41 12.59 3.53
N ASP A 107 -7.62 13.40 4.24
CA ASP A 107 -8.09 14.69 4.73
C ASP A 107 -8.33 15.63 3.53
N LEU A 108 -9.49 16.28 3.50
CA LEU A 108 -9.89 17.15 2.39
C LEU A 108 -8.93 18.32 2.15
N TYR A 109 -8.33 18.88 3.21
CA TYR A 109 -7.40 20.00 3.09
C TYR A 109 -6.07 19.53 2.50
N ASP A 110 -5.55 18.40 2.98
CA ASP A 110 -4.28 17.86 2.51
C ASP A 110 -4.42 17.29 1.09
N LEU A 111 -5.55 16.64 0.76
CA LEU A 111 -5.87 16.23 -0.61
C LEU A 111 -5.79 17.41 -1.59
N GLN A 112 -6.39 18.55 -1.22
CA GLN A 112 -6.38 19.74 -2.05
C GLN A 112 -4.98 20.35 -2.17
N ALA A 113 -4.21 20.37 -1.08
CA ALA A 113 -2.82 20.84 -1.10
C ALA A 113 -1.96 19.98 -2.06
N ARG A 114 -2.09 18.66 -1.99
CA ARG A 114 -1.42 17.69 -2.88
C ARG A 114 -1.85 17.82 -4.33
N GLU A 115 -3.10 18.22 -4.57
CA GLU A 115 -3.57 18.49 -5.93
C GLU A 115 -2.93 19.76 -6.50
N ILE A 116 -2.78 20.80 -5.67
CA ILE A 116 -2.18 22.08 -6.04
C ILE A 116 -0.67 21.96 -6.27
N ASP A 117 0.04 21.22 -5.42
CA ASP A 117 1.49 21.03 -5.52
C ASP A 117 1.91 20.01 -6.60
N GLY A 118 0.95 19.25 -7.14
CA GLY A 118 1.16 18.27 -8.21
C GLY A 118 1.71 16.91 -7.75
N THR A 119 1.69 16.61 -6.46
CA THR A 119 2.16 15.34 -5.88
C THR A 119 1.04 14.32 -5.68
N LEU A 120 -0.24 14.74 -5.71
CA LEU A 120 -1.39 13.88 -5.37
C LEU A 120 -1.40 12.53 -6.11
N LYS A 121 -1.03 12.51 -7.39
CA LYS A 121 -0.99 11.25 -8.16
C LYS A 121 -0.06 10.22 -7.53
N ASN A 122 1.13 10.65 -7.10
CA ASN A 122 2.13 9.74 -6.54
C ASN A 122 1.80 9.38 -5.10
N VAL A 123 1.21 10.30 -4.33
CA VAL A 123 0.68 9.99 -3.00
C VAL A 123 -0.44 8.95 -3.11
N ILE A 124 -1.42 9.09 -4.01
CA ILE A 124 -2.44 8.05 -4.20
C ILE A 124 -1.81 6.69 -4.58
N LEU A 125 -0.76 6.71 -5.41
CA LEU A 125 -0.04 5.48 -5.77
C LEU A 125 0.65 4.85 -4.55
N HIS A 126 1.27 5.66 -3.70
CA HIS A 126 1.87 5.27 -2.43
C HIS A 126 0.85 4.64 -1.48
N GLU A 127 -0.27 5.33 -1.20
CA GLU A 127 -1.34 4.84 -0.33
C GLU A 127 -1.90 3.50 -0.80
N MET A 128 -2.03 3.33 -2.12
CA MET A 128 -2.47 2.07 -2.69
C MET A 128 -1.44 0.95 -2.51
N GLY A 129 -0.15 1.28 -2.44
CA GLY A 129 0.91 0.36 -2.00
C GLY A 129 0.71 -0.14 -0.57
N HIS A 130 0.29 0.74 0.35
CA HIS A 130 -0.09 0.34 1.70
C HIS A 130 -1.28 -0.60 1.73
N VAL A 131 -2.30 -0.33 0.92
CA VAL A 131 -3.45 -1.24 0.76
C VAL A 131 -3.02 -2.62 0.26
N LEU A 132 -2.08 -2.69 -0.68
CA LEU A 132 -1.54 -3.94 -1.22
C LEU A 132 -0.61 -4.68 -0.24
N GLY A 133 -0.24 -4.04 0.87
CA GLY A 133 0.38 -4.73 2.00
C GLY A 133 1.79 -4.26 2.38
N ILE A 134 2.37 -3.35 1.60
CA ILE A 134 3.66 -2.72 1.94
C ILE A 134 3.43 -1.86 3.18
N GLY A 135 4.32 -1.89 4.17
CA GLY A 135 4.12 -1.14 5.43
C GLY A 135 3.11 -1.74 6.41
N THR A 136 2.14 -2.53 5.95
CA THR A 136 1.00 -2.96 6.76
C THR A 136 1.07 -4.44 7.17
N ILE A 137 1.18 -5.35 6.21
CA ILE A 137 1.22 -6.81 6.47
C ILE A 137 2.62 -7.42 6.35
N TRP A 138 3.62 -6.58 6.10
CA TRP A 138 5.00 -7.01 5.89
C TRP A 138 5.79 -7.28 7.19
N ASN A 139 5.16 -7.13 8.36
CA ASN A 139 5.80 -7.23 9.68
C ASN A 139 6.55 -8.55 9.90
N ARG A 140 6.12 -9.64 9.26
CA ARG A 140 6.83 -10.94 9.29
C ARG A 140 8.23 -10.90 8.67
N TYR A 141 8.51 -9.88 7.86
CA TYR A 141 9.82 -9.65 7.25
C TYR A 141 10.62 -8.57 7.98
N LEU A 142 10.11 -7.97 9.06
CA LEU A 142 10.86 -6.99 9.82
C LEU A 142 11.73 -7.65 10.87
N LYS A 143 13.01 -7.25 10.90
CA LYS A 143 13.94 -7.52 11.98
C LYS A 143 14.31 -6.22 12.65
N TYR A 144 14.13 -6.17 13.95
CA TYR A 144 14.36 -4.98 14.75
C TYR A 144 15.08 -5.32 16.06
N ASP A 145 15.73 -4.33 16.65
CA ASP A 145 16.67 -4.51 17.76
C ASP A 145 16.05 -4.46 19.16
N ASN A 146 14.82 -3.96 19.30
CA ASN A 146 14.09 -3.93 20.57
C ASN A 146 13.00 -5.01 20.66
N GLN A 147 13.04 -5.81 21.73
CA GLN A 147 12.08 -6.89 21.95
C GLN A 147 10.66 -6.41 22.27
N THR A 148 10.48 -5.15 22.67
CA THR A 148 9.14 -4.59 22.91
C THR A 148 8.36 -4.32 21.63
N GLY A 149 9.06 -4.21 20.50
CA GLY A 149 8.45 -4.11 19.18
C GLY A 149 9.19 -3.14 18.25
N CYS A 150 8.69 -3.07 17.02
CA CYS A 150 9.27 -2.26 15.96
C CYS A 150 9.24 -0.75 16.29
N LEU A 151 8.14 -0.23 16.85
CA LEU A 151 7.99 1.19 17.17
C LEU A 151 8.99 1.69 18.22
N ASP A 152 9.47 0.81 19.10
CA ASP A 152 10.46 1.14 20.14
C ASP A 152 11.91 0.83 19.71
N SER A 153 12.12 0.41 18.46
CA SER A 153 13.43 -0.02 17.94
C SER A 153 14.19 1.14 17.31
N SER A 154 15.52 1.11 17.39
CA SER A 154 16.41 2.12 16.79
C SER A 154 17.00 1.65 15.46
N ARG A 155 16.94 0.34 15.20
CA ARG A 155 17.35 -0.25 13.94
C ARG A 155 16.31 -1.24 13.48
N ILE A 156 15.79 -1.01 12.28
CA ILE A 156 14.74 -1.80 11.67
C ILE A 156 15.19 -2.14 10.25
N THR A 157 15.07 -3.41 9.89
CA THR A 157 15.54 -3.92 8.60
C THR A 157 14.54 -4.89 8.02
N TYR A 158 14.42 -4.91 6.70
CA TYR A 158 13.57 -5.84 5.97
C TYR A 158 14.36 -7.06 5.52
N THR A 159 13.79 -8.25 5.72
CA THR A 159 14.46 -9.56 5.54
C THR A 159 13.95 -10.38 4.36
N GLY A 160 12.97 -9.86 3.60
CA GLY A 160 12.44 -10.55 2.42
C GLY A 160 13.51 -10.77 1.34
N THR A 161 13.53 -11.96 0.76
CA THR A 161 14.64 -12.39 -0.11
C THR A 161 14.65 -11.63 -1.44
N HIS A 162 13.48 -11.42 -2.04
CA HIS A 162 13.38 -10.81 -3.36
C HIS A 162 13.66 -9.31 -3.30
N ALA A 163 13.11 -8.60 -2.31
CA ALA A 163 13.40 -7.18 -2.10
C ALA A 163 14.91 -6.96 -1.89
N ASN A 164 15.54 -7.73 -0.99
CA ASN A 164 16.97 -7.60 -0.70
C ASN A 164 17.85 -7.89 -1.94
N GLN A 165 17.46 -8.86 -2.76
CA GLN A 165 18.17 -9.12 -4.03
C GLN A 165 18.13 -7.89 -4.96
N GLN A 166 17.01 -7.18 -5.05
CA GLN A 166 16.91 -5.97 -5.88
C GLN A 166 17.66 -4.80 -5.24
N PHE A 167 17.65 -4.68 -3.92
CA PHE A 167 18.46 -3.69 -3.19
C PHE A 167 19.95 -3.86 -3.46
N HIS A 168 20.47 -5.10 -3.50
CA HIS A 168 21.87 -5.36 -3.86
C HIS A 168 22.21 -4.99 -5.30
N GLN A 169 21.22 -5.02 -6.22
CA GLN A 169 21.42 -4.55 -7.59
C GLN A 169 21.52 -3.02 -7.69
N LEU A 170 21.11 -2.28 -6.66
CA LEU A 170 21.31 -0.83 -6.56
C LEU A 170 22.72 -0.45 -6.07
N GLY A 171 23.57 -1.44 -5.76
CA GLY A 171 24.97 -1.23 -5.39
C GLY A 171 25.27 -1.37 -3.89
N GLU A 172 24.26 -1.62 -3.06
CA GLU A 172 24.41 -1.78 -1.61
C GLU A 172 24.53 -3.24 -1.18
N GLN A 173 24.83 -3.46 0.11
CA GLN A 173 24.93 -4.77 0.73
C GLN A 173 24.10 -4.83 2.01
N GLY A 174 23.87 -6.02 2.53
CA GLY A 174 23.14 -6.21 3.80
C GLY A 174 21.63 -6.21 3.63
N LEU A 175 20.91 -5.83 4.69
CA LEU A 175 19.45 -5.79 4.68
C LEU A 175 18.95 -4.38 4.42
N ILE A 176 17.85 -4.26 3.67
CA ILE A 176 17.16 -2.98 3.41
C ILE A 176 16.79 -2.30 4.74
N PRO A 177 17.24 -1.05 4.97
CA PRO A 177 16.78 -0.23 6.10
C PRO A 177 15.28 0.09 5.99
N VAL A 178 14.58 0.02 7.12
CA VAL A 178 13.17 0.42 7.25
C VAL A 178 13.13 1.62 8.19
N GLU A 179 12.20 2.55 7.92
CA GLU A 179 12.07 3.80 8.66
C GLU A 179 12.02 3.55 10.18
N ASN A 180 12.94 4.17 10.90
CA ASN A 180 13.14 4.00 12.34
C ASN A 180 12.96 5.30 13.14
N GLN A 181 12.76 6.41 12.45
CA GLN A 181 12.50 7.73 12.99
C GLN A 181 11.00 8.06 12.89
N TYR A 182 10.64 9.29 13.29
CA TYR A 182 9.29 9.84 13.21
C TYR A 182 8.23 9.08 14.05
N GLY A 183 6.96 9.43 13.84
CA GLY A 183 5.82 8.83 14.54
C GLY A 183 5.41 7.47 13.96
N ALA A 184 4.40 6.85 14.60
CA ALA A 184 3.86 5.55 14.18
C ALA A 184 3.21 5.54 12.79
N GLY A 185 2.91 6.72 12.22
CA GLY A 185 2.50 6.84 10.82
C GLY A 185 3.61 6.49 9.85
N ASN A 186 4.87 6.77 10.21
CA ASN A 186 6.03 6.59 9.34
C ASN A 186 6.87 5.36 9.73
N LYS A 187 7.23 5.28 11.00
CA LYS A 187 8.09 4.23 11.54
C LYS A 187 7.53 2.85 11.28
N CYS A 188 8.37 1.91 10.85
CA CYS A 188 8.01 0.52 10.50
C CYS A 188 7.14 0.34 9.25
N GLY A 189 6.48 1.39 8.77
CA GLY A 189 5.58 1.38 7.62
C GLY A 189 6.27 1.65 6.29
N HIS A 190 7.47 2.25 6.33
CA HIS A 190 8.10 2.81 5.14
C HIS A 190 9.54 2.33 4.95
N TRP A 191 10.03 2.48 3.73
CA TRP A 191 11.47 2.49 3.51
C TRP A 191 12.08 3.71 4.20
N ASP A 192 13.31 3.54 4.70
CA ASP A 192 14.04 4.58 5.41
C ASP A 192 14.28 5.82 4.53
N GLU A 193 13.73 6.97 4.92
CA GLU A 193 13.78 8.20 4.13
C GLU A 193 15.22 8.72 3.96
N GLU A 194 16.07 8.55 4.97
CA GLU A 194 17.47 8.96 4.90
C GLU A 194 18.26 8.19 3.83
N THR A 195 17.94 6.91 3.66
CA THR A 195 18.57 6.02 2.69
C THR A 195 17.98 6.16 1.29
N PHE A 196 16.65 6.20 1.17
CA PHE A 196 15.98 6.00 -0.12
C PHE A 196 15.43 7.27 -0.77
N LYS A 197 15.22 8.34 0.02
CA LYS A 197 14.78 9.66 -0.44
C LYS A 197 13.55 9.61 -1.35
N SER A 198 13.74 9.72 -2.66
CA SER A 198 12.63 9.84 -3.60
C SER A 198 11.91 8.53 -3.90
N GLU A 199 12.31 7.38 -3.34
CA GLU A 199 11.61 6.12 -3.59
C GLU A 199 10.13 6.21 -3.17
N LEU A 200 9.23 5.69 -4.00
CA LEU A 200 7.78 5.85 -3.83
C LEU A 200 7.28 5.57 -2.40
N MET A 201 7.79 4.54 -1.73
CA MET A 201 7.31 4.05 -0.43
C MET A 201 8.16 4.54 0.75
N THR A 202 8.89 5.64 0.60
CA THR A 202 9.32 6.43 1.77
C THR A 202 8.15 7.29 2.26
N GLY A 203 8.13 7.63 3.55
CA GLY A 203 7.04 8.42 4.15
C GLY A 203 7.09 9.91 3.83
N PHE A 204 7.68 10.29 2.69
CA PHE A 204 7.90 11.67 2.31
C PHE A 204 7.64 11.86 0.81
N SER A 205 6.95 12.95 0.46
CA SER A 205 6.91 13.41 -0.92
C SER A 205 8.02 14.42 -1.17
N THR A 206 8.93 14.09 -2.08
CA THR A 206 9.78 15.08 -2.74
C THR A 206 9.08 15.62 -3.98
N SER A 207 9.32 16.89 -4.34
CA SER A 207 8.84 17.42 -5.63
C SER A 207 9.35 16.51 -6.78
N ASN A 208 8.39 15.94 -7.52
CA ASN A 208 8.52 14.88 -8.53
C ASN A 208 9.91 14.72 -9.19
N PRO A 209 10.40 13.47 -9.39
CA PRO A 209 9.63 12.21 -9.38
C PRO A 209 9.70 11.41 -8.05
N MET A 210 8.68 10.57 -7.82
CA MET A 210 8.66 9.52 -6.78
C MET A 210 8.67 8.11 -7.42
N PRO A 211 9.82 7.58 -7.87
CA PRO A 211 9.89 6.31 -8.60
C PRO A 211 9.47 5.08 -7.78
N LEU A 212 8.63 4.23 -8.38
CA LEU A 212 8.38 2.88 -7.89
C LEU A 212 9.56 1.96 -8.25
N SER A 213 10.40 1.64 -7.26
CA SER A 213 11.61 0.86 -7.51
C SER A 213 11.35 -0.65 -7.64
N LYS A 214 12.32 -1.37 -8.22
CA LYS A 214 12.34 -2.85 -8.18
C LYS A 214 12.40 -3.39 -6.76
N MET A 215 12.99 -2.66 -5.81
CA MET A 215 13.04 -3.04 -4.40
C MET A 215 11.63 -3.16 -3.82
N THR A 216 10.79 -2.14 -4.03
CA THR A 216 9.38 -2.15 -3.62
C THR A 216 8.59 -3.27 -4.30
N ILE A 217 8.79 -3.49 -5.60
CA ILE A 217 8.17 -4.62 -6.32
C ILE A 217 8.62 -5.97 -5.73
N GLY A 218 9.88 -6.08 -5.31
CA GLY A 218 10.40 -7.27 -4.63
C GLY A 218 9.71 -7.55 -3.31
N ALA A 219 9.37 -6.52 -2.54
CA ALA A 219 8.61 -6.69 -1.29
C ALA A 219 7.20 -7.25 -1.55
N LEU A 220 6.54 -6.86 -2.64
CA LEU A 220 5.26 -7.50 -3.05
C LEU A 220 5.46 -8.99 -3.39
N GLN A 221 6.55 -9.35 -4.07
CA GLN A 221 6.86 -10.75 -4.34
C GLN A 221 7.09 -11.54 -3.04
N ASP A 222 7.82 -10.96 -2.09
CA ASP A 222 8.01 -11.53 -0.76
C ASP A 222 6.67 -11.68 -0.01
N LEU A 223 5.72 -10.76 -0.19
CA LEU A 223 4.37 -10.90 0.37
C LEU A 223 3.56 -12.06 -0.25
N GLY A 224 3.92 -12.50 -1.46
CA GLY A 224 3.32 -13.64 -2.14
C GLY A 224 2.66 -13.31 -3.49
N TYR A 225 2.78 -12.07 -3.96
CA TYR A 225 2.29 -11.67 -5.27
C TYR A 225 3.17 -12.20 -6.42
N ARG A 226 2.56 -12.41 -7.59
CA ARG A 226 3.32 -12.58 -8.84
C ARG A 226 3.55 -11.23 -9.48
N VAL A 227 4.81 -10.85 -9.61
CA VAL A 227 5.19 -9.50 -10.01
C VAL A 227 5.94 -9.43 -11.34
N ASN A 228 5.87 -8.25 -11.98
CA ASN A 228 6.63 -7.88 -13.16
C ASN A 228 7.63 -6.76 -12.82
N TYR A 229 8.91 -7.11 -12.64
CA TYR A 229 9.98 -6.13 -12.38
C TYR A 229 10.23 -5.14 -13.51
N ASN A 230 9.80 -5.42 -14.74
CA ASN A 230 9.94 -4.47 -15.85
C ASN A 230 8.93 -3.32 -15.76
N ALA A 231 7.94 -3.43 -14.86
CA ALA A 231 7.06 -2.33 -14.52
C ALA A 231 7.67 -1.39 -13.46
N ALA A 232 8.92 -1.58 -13.01
CA ALA A 232 9.57 -0.60 -12.14
C ALA A 232 9.94 0.68 -12.90
N ASP A 233 9.93 1.81 -12.20
CA ASP A 233 10.54 3.04 -12.71
C ASP A 233 12.07 2.96 -12.55
N PRO A 234 12.84 3.70 -13.38
CA PRO A 234 14.26 3.88 -13.14
C PRO A 234 14.49 4.51 -11.77
N TYR A 235 15.28 3.83 -10.94
CA TYR A 235 15.65 4.28 -9.61
C TYR A 235 17.10 3.92 -9.33
N SER A 236 17.79 4.81 -8.63
CA SER A 236 19.16 4.64 -8.17
C SER A 236 19.27 5.31 -6.81
N LEU A 237 20.08 4.74 -5.93
CA LEU A 237 20.25 5.30 -4.59
C LEU A 237 20.79 6.74 -4.64
N PRO A 238 20.37 7.60 -3.70
CA PRO A 238 20.96 8.91 -3.54
C PRO A 238 22.48 8.80 -3.33
N PHE A 239 23.27 9.60 -4.04
CA PHE A 239 24.72 9.64 -3.83
C PHE A 239 25.04 10.10 -2.40
N SER A 240 25.89 9.35 -1.69
CA SER A 240 26.31 9.60 -0.29
C SER A 240 27.14 10.89 -0.07
N GLY A 241 27.12 11.84 -1.01
CA GLY A 241 27.97 13.04 -1.01
C GLY A 241 27.22 14.37 -1.00
N VAL A 242 25.88 14.37 -1.02
CA VAL A 242 25.10 15.60 -0.88
C VAL A 242 24.15 15.41 0.29
N GLN A 243 24.47 16.03 1.42
CA GLN A 243 23.45 16.43 2.39
C GLN A 243 22.55 17.44 1.69
N ALA A 244 21.66 16.95 0.82
CA ALA A 244 20.53 17.72 0.37
C ALA A 244 19.65 17.84 1.61
N GLN A 245 19.77 18.98 2.27
CA GLN A 245 18.88 19.37 3.34
C GLN A 245 17.44 19.11 2.88
N HIS A 246 16.59 18.63 3.80
CA HIS A 246 15.16 18.32 3.64
C HIS A 246 14.29 19.49 3.15
N HIS A 247 14.86 20.56 2.59
CA HIS A 247 14.21 21.86 2.38
C HIS A 247 12.96 21.82 1.50
N ASN A 248 12.65 20.71 0.82
CA ASN A 248 11.45 20.57 -0.01
C ASN A 248 10.78 19.18 0.08
N ALA A 249 11.08 18.35 1.09
CA ALA A 249 10.41 17.06 1.29
C ALA A 249 9.30 17.22 2.33
N GLU A 250 8.08 16.79 2.02
CA GLU A 250 6.95 16.88 2.94
C GLU A 250 6.65 15.50 3.55
N GLU A 251 6.64 15.42 4.88
CA GLU A 251 6.27 14.21 5.63
C GLU A 251 4.82 13.82 5.36
N HIS A 252 4.59 12.53 5.17
CA HIS A 252 3.27 11.94 5.16
C HIS A 252 2.88 11.57 6.59
N HIS A 253 1.99 12.36 7.20
CA HIS A 253 1.40 11.96 8.48
C HIS A 253 0.24 11.02 8.21
N GLU A 254 0.52 9.73 8.21
CA GLU A 254 -0.46 8.71 7.84
C GLU A 254 -1.00 7.95 9.05
N ILE A 255 -2.15 7.32 8.88
CA ILE A 255 -2.65 6.29 9.78
C ILE A 255 -2.85 5.01 8.98
N LEU A 256 -1.92 4.07 9.15
CA LEU A 256 -2.02 2.76 8.55
C LEU A 256 -3.06 1.89 9.27
N THR A 257 -3.92 1.21 8.51
CA THR A 257 -4.91 0.28 9.07
C THR A 257 -4.25 -1.00 9.57
N VAL A 258 -4.91 -1.64 10.54
CA VAL A 258 -4.57 -3.00 10.97
C VAL A 258 -5.64 -3.95 10.42
N PRO A 259 -5.31 -4.80 9.44
CA PRO A 259 -6.31 -5.69 8.84
C PRO A 259 -6.72 -6.80 9.82
N ARG A 260 -7.93 -7.34 9.61
CA ARG A 260 -8.33 -8.62 10.20
C ARG A 260 -8.34 -9.72 9.13
N VAL A 261 -8.09 -10.95 9.57
CA VAL A 261 -8.28 -12.13 8.72
C VAL A 261 -9.78 -12.38 8.54
N LEU A 262 -10.22 -12.62 7.30
CA LEU A 262 -11.55 -13.15 7.00
C LEU A 262 -11.56 -14.65 7.29
N LYS A 263 -12.33 -15.09 8.29
CA LYS A 263 -12.35 -16.50 8.72
C LYS A 263 -13.29 -17.33 7.85
N ALA A 264 -12.99 -18.62 7.74
CA ALA A 264 -13.88 -19.57 7.07
C ALA A 264 -15.32 -19.50 7.62
N GLY A 265 -16.29 -19.32 6.72
CA GLY A 265 -17.72 -19.23 7.06
C GLY A 265 -18.22 -17.85 7.44
N GLU A 266 -17.35 -16.83 7.53
CA GLU A 266 -17.79 -15.44 7.64
C GLU A 266 -18.35 -14.93 6.31
N THR A 267 -19.41 -14.13 6.37
CA THR A 267 -19.95 -13.43 5.19
C THR A 267 -19.09 -12.21 4.90
N LEU A 268 -18.55 -12.15 3.69
CA LEU A 268 -17.93 -10.93 3.16
C LEU A 268 -19.03 -9.95 2.77
N ILE A 269 -18.99 -8.75 3.35
CA ILE A 269 -19.85 -7.62 2.99
C ILE A 269 -18.95 -6.55 2.41
N VAL A 270 -19.21 -6.15 1.17
CA VAL A 270 -18.55 -5.04 0.51
C VAL A 270 -19.64 -4.09 0.05
N ASP A 271 -19.72 -2.93 0.68
CA ASP A 271 -20.69 -1.90 0.28
C ASP A 271 -20.26 -1.28 -1.05
N GLY A 272 -21.17 -1.16 -2.00
CA GLY A 272 -20.95 -0.43 -3.26
C GLY A 272 -20.46 -1.24 -4.47
N LEU A 273 -20.37 -2.58 -4.38
CA LEU A 273 -20.29 -3.44 -5.57
C LEU A 273 -21.71 -3.63 -6.12
N GLN A 274 -22.03 -3.04 -7.27
CA GLN A 274 -23.25 -3.33 -8.05
C GLN A 274 -22.90 -4.16 -9.28
#